data_AF-A0A351J040-F1
#
_entry.id   AF-A0A351J040-F1
#
_cell.length_a   1.000
_cell.length_b   1.000
_cell.length_c   1.000
_cell.angle_alpha   90.00
_cell.angle_beta   90.00
_cell.angle_gamma   90.00
#
_symmetry.space_group_name_H-M   'P 1'
#
loop_
_entity.id
_entity.type
_entity.pdbx_description
1 polymer ?
#
loop_
_entity_poly.entity_id
_entity_poly.type
_entity_poly.pdbx_seq_one_letter_code
_entity_poly.pdbx_strand_id
1 'polypeptide(L)'
;GGADMPITISLLNSLSGVAGGIAGITIGNPLLTAAGGIVGASGLILTQIMCKAMNRKLADILFTQKRSVNMATSVKNPEPVSNKGSRAPMDLTLRGANNIIIIPGYGMALAQAQEKVKELSHCLEEKGATVRFAIHPVAGRMPGHMNVLLCEVDIPYDQLYELEAINDDFASCDAVVVVGANDVLNPAANTAEGTPIYGMPVFNAMAAPKIVICNYDTKPGYAGVENPLYQGLPHVRLLLGDAKDSLDILLQELKEN
;
A
#
# COMPACT_ATOMS: atom_id res chain seq x y z
N GLY A 1 -7.60 -16.69 -1.59
CA GLY A 1 -6.23 -16.83 -2.13
C GLY A 1 -5.23 -16.12 -1.23
N GLY A 2 -3.93 -16.19 -1.52
CA GLY A 2 -2.87 -15.72 -0.60
C GLY A 2 -2.93 -14.24 -0.17
N ALA A 3 -3.54 -13.33 -0.94
CA ALA A 3 -3.63 -11.93 -0.53
C ALA A 3 -4.94 -11.52 0.18
N ASP A 4 -5.95 -12.40 0.21
CA ASP A 4 -7.10 -12.26 1.10
C ASP A 4 -6.80 -12.81 2.51
N MET A 5 -5.63 -13.45 2.68
CA MET A 5 -5.19 -14.07 3.92
C MET A 5 -5.23 -13.12 5.14
N PRO A 6 -4.92 -11.82 5.02
CA PRO A 6 -4.97 -10.91 6.18
C PRO A 6 -6.39 -10.75 6.74
N ILE A 7 -7.41 -10.79 5.88
CA ILE A 7 -8.82 -10.75 6.31
C ILE A 7 -9.19 -12.06 7.01
N THR A 8 -8.74 -13.20 6.48
CA THR A 8 -8.95 -14.50 7.14
C THR A 8 -8.26 -14.56 8.49
N ILE A 9 -7.06 -14.01 8.63
CA ILE A 9 -6.34 -13.92 9.92
C ILE A 9 -7.14 -13.07 10.92
N SER A 10 -7.62 -11.90 10.49
CA SER A 10 -8.45 -11.04 11.35
C SER A 10 -9.75 -11.72 11.80
N LEU A 11 -10.42 -12.44 10.89
CA LEU A 11 -11.62 -13.20 11.22
C LEU A 11 -11.33 -14.35 12.19
N LEU A 12 -10.26 -15.11 11.98
CA LEU A 12 -9.87 -16.19 12.89
C LEU A 12 -9.52 -15.65 14.29
N ASN A 13 -8.90 -14.46 14.35
CA ASN A 13 -8.66 -13.76 15.62
C ASN A 13 -9.96 -13.33 16.32
N SER A 14 -10.97 -12.92 15.56
CA SER A 14 -12.30 -12.68 16.14
C SER A 14 -12.93 -13.97 16.69
N LEU A 15 -12.88 -15.05 15.89
CA LEU A 15 -13.49 -16.32 16.28
C LEU A 15 -12.82 -16.95 17.51
N SER A 16 -11.51 -16.78 17.68
CA SER A 16 -10.81 -17.20 18.90
C SER A 16 -11.28 -16.41 20.12
N GLY A 17 -11.53 -15.10 19.98
CA GLY A 17 -12.14 -14.26 21.02
C GLY A 17 -13.55 -14.72 21.41
N VAL A 18 -14.42 -14.95 20.42
CA VAL A 18 -15.79 -15.45 20.66
C VAL A 18 -15.76 -16.82 21.35
N ALA A 19 -14.90 -17.74 20.90
CA ALA A 19 -14.73 -19.04 21.53
C ALA A 19 -14.23 -18.92 22.98
N GLY A 20 -13.27 -18.03 23.25
CA GLY A 20 -12.82 -17.70 24.60
C GLY A 20 -13.93 -17.14 25.48
N GLY A 21 -14.80 -16.29 24.92
CA GLY A 21 -15.97 -15.74 25.60
C GLY A 21 -16.97 -16.83 26.00
N ILE A 22 -17.28 -17.74 25.08
CA ILE A 22 -18.16 -18.90 25.34
C ILE A 22 -17.56 -19.83 26.40
N ALA A 23 -16.26 -20.09 26.33
CA ALA A 23 -15.56 -20.85 27.36
C ALA A 23 -15.66 -20.18 28.74
N GLY A 24 -15.51 -18.86 28.79
CA GLY A 24 -15.71 -18.04 30.00
C GLY A 24 -17.10 -18.20 30.60
N ILE A 25 -18.15 -18.18 29.78
CA ILE A 25 -19.54 -18.40 30.22
C ILE A 25 -19.68 -19.82 30.79
N THR A 26 -19.10 -20.81 30.12
CA THR A 26 -19.21 -22.23 30.50
C THR A 26 -18.60 -22.51 31.88
N ILE A 27 -17.48 -21.87 32.21
CA ILE A 27 -16.81 -22.03 33.51
C ILE A 27 -17.24 -20.99 34.55
N GLY A 28 -18.18 -20.10 34.21
CA GLY A 28 -18.62 -19.03 35.11
C GLY A 28 -17.52 -18.00 35.45
N ASN A 29 -16.59 -17.74 34.53
CA ASN A 29 -15.52 -16.76 34.70
C ASN A 29 -15.84 -15.45 33.95
N PRO A 30 -16.24 -14.38 34.67
CA PRO A 30 -16.61 -13.11 34.05
C PRO A 30 -15.45 -12.42 33.34
N LEU A 31 -14.22 -12.57 33.86
CA LEU A 31 -13.03 -11.96 33.26
C LEU A 31 -12.72 -12.58 31.89
N LEU A 32 -12.75 -13.92 31.79
CA LEU A 32 -12.54 -14.61 30.52
C LEU A 32 -13.66 -14.31 29.52
N THR A 33 -14.91 -14.21 30.01
CA THR A 33 -16.06 -13.82 29.19
C THR A 33 -15.88 -12.42 28.60
N ALA A 34 -15.50 -11.45 29.44
CA ALA A 34 -15.27 -10.07 29.03
C ALA A 34 -14.09 -9.95 28.07
N ALA A 35 -12.95 -10.59 28.38
CA ALA A 35 -11.76 -10.57 27.54
C ALA A 35 -12.04 -11.20 26.16
N GLY A 36 -12.71 -12.36 26.11
CA GLY A 36 -13.11 -13.01 24.88
C GLY A 36 -14.07 -12.16 24.05
N GLY A 37 -15.06 -11.53 24.70
CA GLY A 37 -15.99 -10.60 24.05
C GLY A 37 -15.29 -9.40 23.40
N ILE A 38 -14.33 -8.78 24.10
CA ILE A 38 -13.56 -7.65 23.58
C ILE A 38 -12.71 -8.06 22.38
N VAL A 39 -11.97 -9.17 22.47
CA VAL A 39 -11.16 -9.69 21.36
C VAL A 39 -12.04 -10.05 20.16
N GLY A 40 -13.17 -10.70 20.41
CA GLY A 40 -14.12 -11.09 19.38
C GLY A 40 -14.70 -9.89 18.62
N ALA A 41 -15.17 -8.88 19.36
CA ALA A 41 -15.72 -7.65 18.80
C ALA A 41 -14.66 -6.85 18.01
N SER A 42 -13.46 -6.67 18.58
CA SER A 42 -12.36 -5.96 17.93
C SER A 42 -11.96 -6.62 16.60
N GLY A 43 -11.82 -7.95 16.59
CA GLY A 43 -11.52 -8.69 15.36
C GLY A 43 -12.61 -8.57 14.29
N LEU A 44 -13.90 -8.60 14.67
CA LEU A 44 -15.00 -8.41 13.70
C LEU A 44 -14.99 -7.01 13.10
N ILE A 45 -14.81 -5.97 13.92
CA ILE A 45 -14.76 -4.58 13.46
C ILE A 45 -13.60 -4.41 12.47
N LEU A 46 -12.41 -4.92 12.81
CA LEU A 46 -11.25 -4.86 11.93
C LEU A 46 -11.51 -5.60 10.61
N THR A 47 -12.09 -6.80 10.67
CA THR A 47 -12.48 -7.57 9.49
C THR A 47 -13.44 -6.77 8.59
N GLN A 48 -14.42 -6.07 9.17
CA GLN A 48 -15.37 -5.24 8.43
C GLN A 48 -14.70 -4.04 7.76
N ILE A 49 -13.80 -3.34 8.46
CA ILE A 49 -13.05 -2.21 7.91
C ILE A 49 -12.21 -2.66 6.72
N MET A 50 -11.51 -3.80 6.83
CA MET A 50 -10.72 -4.36 5.72
C MET A 50 -11.60 -4.76 4.53
N CYS A 51 -12.74 -5.40 4.77
CA CYS A 51 -13.69 -5.78 3.71
C CYS A 51 -14.20 -4.54 2.97
N LYS A 52 -14.57 -3.48 3.72
CA LYS A 52 -15.03 -2.20 3.17
C LYS A 52 -13.92 -1.52 2.35
N ALA A 53 -12.68 -1.52 2.86
CA ALA A 53 -11.53 -0.95 2.17
C ALA A 53 -11.17 -1.68 0.86
N MET A 54 -11.49 -2.97 0.74
CA MET A 54 -11.32 -3.74 -0.50
C MET A 54 -12.57 -3.76 -1.39
N ASN A 55 -13.65 -3.07 -1.00
CA ASN A 55 -14.97 -3.12 -1.64
C ASN A 55 -15.47 -4.56 -1.91
N ARG A 56 -15.25 -5.49 -0.97
CA ARG A 56 -15.65 -6.90 -1.09
C ARG A 56 -16.42 -7.36 0.14
N LYS A 57 -17.38 -8.27 -0.04
CA LYS A 57 -18.14 -8.84 1.08
C LYS A 57 -17.36 -9.99 1.71
N LEU A 58 -17.48 -10.15 3.03
CA LEU A 58 -16.85 -11.24 3.78
C LEU A 58 -17.25 -12.62 3.25
N ALA A 59 -18.51 -12.79 2.86
CA ALA A 59 -19.01 -14.04 2.27
C ALA A 59 -18.25 -14.40 0.98
N ASP A 60 -17.98 -13.41 0.12
CA ASP A 60 -17.22 -13.64 -1.10
C ASP A 60 -15.82 -14.11 -0.74
N ILE A 61 -15.15 -13.47 0.20
CA ILE A 61 -13.77 -13.84 0.61
C ILE A 61 -13.68 -15.26 1.19
N LEU A 62 -14.65 -15.67 2.01
CA LEU A 62 -14.68 -17.00 2.65
C LEU A 62 -15.15 -18.12 1.71
N PHE A 63 -16.12 -17.82 0.85
CA PHE A 63 -16.76 -18.80 -0.02
C PHE A 63 -16.30 -18.71 -1.48
N THR A 64 -15.26 -17.93 -1.81
CA THR A 64 -14.60 -18.00 -3.13
C THR A 64 -13.88 -19.34 -3.28
N GLN A 65 -14.66 -20.39 -3.55
CA GLN A 65 -14.21 -21.56 -4.29
C GLN A 65 -14.38 -21.27 -5.78
N LYS A 66 -13.25 -21.34 -6.53
CA LYS A 66 -13.18 -21.44 -7.99
C LYS A 66 -13.88 -20.32 -8.80
N ARG A 67 -13.18 -19.20 -8.97
CA ARG A 67 -13.01 -18.62 -10.32
C ARG A 67 -11.53 -18.66 -10.65
N SER A 68 -11.07 -19.85 -11.08
CA SER A 68 -9.80 -19.99 -11.75
C SER A 68 -9.91 -19.32 -13.11
N VAL A 69 -9.73 -18.00 -13.15
CA VAL A 69 -9.06 -17.43 -14.31
C VAL A 69 -7.61 -17.86 -14.13
N ASN A 70 -7.09 -18.63 -15.08
CA ASN A 70 -5.74 -19.20 -15.08
C ASN A 70 -4.70 -18.17 -14.64
N MET A 71 -4.41 -18.10 -13.34
CA MET A 71 -3.29 -17.34 -12.80
C MET A 71 -2.21 -18.36 -12.55
N ALA A 72 -1.31 -18.48 -13.53
CA ALA A 72 -0.09 -19.23 -13.39
C ALA A 72 0.65 -18.74 -12.14
N THR A 73 0.71 -19.60 -11.14
CA THR A 73 1.66 -19.49 -10.03
C THR A 73 3.07 -19.63 -10.60
N SER A 74 3.64 -18.52 -11.07
CA SER A 74 5.06 -18.46 -11.34
C SER A 74 5.73 -17.82 -10.13
N VAL A 75 6.06 -18.64 -9.14
CA VAL A 75 7.18 -18.36 -8.25
C VAL A 75 8.44 -18.52 -9.11
N LYS A 76 8.75 -17.48 -9.91
CA LYS A 76 10.03 -17.40 -10.59
C LYS A 76 10.91 -16.53 -9.71
N ASN A 77 12.07 -17.08 -9.31
CA ASN A 77 13.17 -16.27 -8.80
C ASN A 77 13.32 -15.03 -9.71
N PRO A 78 13.51 -13.82 -9.15
CA PRO A 78 13.64 -12.61 -9.95
C PRO A 78 14.89 -12.74 -10.83
N GLU A 79 14.68 -13.01 -12.12
CA GLU A 79 15.69 -12.69 -13.13
C GLU A 79 15.80 -11.16 -13.19
N PRO A 80 17.01 -10.58 -13.18
CA PRO A 80 17.18 -9.14 -13.15
C PRO A 80 16.52 -8.54 -14.39
N VAL A 81 15.41 -7.83 -14.19
CA VAL A 81 14.79 -7.04 -15.25
C VAL A 81 15.79 -5.95 -15.60
N SER A 82 16.48 -6.13 -16.73
CA SER A 82 17.42 -5.16 -17.28
C SER A 82 16.73 -3.80 -17.34
N ASN A 83 17.39 -2.81 -16.75
CA ASN A 83 17.00 -1.41 -16.60
C ASN A 83 16.76 -0.72 -17.96
N LYS A 84 15.67 -1.09 -18.65
CA LYS A 84 15.24 -0.52 -19.94
C LYS A 84 14.11 0.51 -19.77
N GLY A 85 14.06 1.13 -18.60
CA GLY A 85 13.10 2.18 -18.24
C GLY A 85 13.72 3.57 -18.05
N SER A 86 14.91 3.86 -18.59
CA SER A 86 15.39 5.25 -18.62
C SER A 86 14.89 5.94 -19.87
N ARG A 87 13.86 6.79 -19.73
CA ARG A 87 13.54 7.80 -20.75
C ARG A 87 12.74 9.00 -20.23
N ALA A 88 13.27 9.65 -19.19
CA ALA A 88 13.23 11.10 -19.04
C ALA A 88 14.25 11.52 -17.97
N PRO A 89 15.21 12.43 -18.27
CA PRO A 89 16.06 13.01 -17.25
C PRO A 89 15.21 13.86 -16.31
N MET A 90 15.20 13.51 -15.03
CA MET A 90 14.47 14.22 -13.99
C MET A 90 15.40 15.19 -13.26
N ASP A 91 16.02 16.13 -13.99
CA ASP A 91 16.98 17.04 -13.35
C ASP A 91 16.27 18.12 -12.49
N LEU A 92 14.94 18.24 -12.51
CA LEU A 92 14.22 19.36 -11.85
C LEU A 92 12.93 19.02 -11.08
N THR A 93 12.61 17.75 -10.84
CA THR A 93 11.25 17.42 -10.35
C THR A 93 11.09 17.45 -8.84
N LEU A 94 11.97 16.80 -8.08
CA LEU A 94 11.84 16.72 -6.62
C LEU A 94 12.55 17.86 -5.88
N ARG A 95 13.58 18.47 -6.50
CA ARG A 95 14.44 19.49 -5.87
C ARG A 95 13.75 20.82 -5.61
N GLY A 96 12.76 21.17 -6.43
CA GLY A 96 11.96 22.39 -6.28
C GLY A 96 10.54 22.13 -5.76
N ALA A 97 10.24 20.89 -5.35
CA ALA A 97 8.94 20.53 -4.81
C ALA A 97 8.91 20.86 -3.31
N ASN A 98 7.91 21.63 -2.89
CA ASN A 98 7.71 22.01 -1.50
C ASN A 98 6.72 21.09 -0.79
N ASN A 99 5.82 20.44 -1.53
CA ASN A 99 4.81 19.53 -0.98
C ASN A 99 4.88 18.17 -1.67
N ILE A 100 5.41 17.18 -0.98
CA ILE A 100 5.68 15.85 -1.52
C ILE A 100 4.89 14.80 -0.76
N ILE A 101 4.17 13.94 -1.50
CA ILE A 101 3.41 12.84 -0.92
C ILE A 101 4.06 11.51 -1.29
N ILE A 102 4.43 10.71 -0.30
CA ILE A 102 5.01 9.38 -0.48
C ILE A 102 3.92 8.32 -0.27
N ILE A 103 3.73 7.43 -1.24
CA ILE A 103 2.79 6.31 -1.16
C ILE A 103 3.57 5.00 -1.01
N PRO A 104 3.74 4.47 0.22
CA PRO A 104 4.36 3.18 0.45
C PRO A 104 3.40 2.03 0.12
N GLY A 105 3.95 0.93 -0.38
CA GLY A 105 3.21 -0.29 -0.66
C GLY A 105 3.98 -1.55 -0.30
N TYR A 106 3.40 -2.70 -0.67
CA TYR A 106 3.98 -4.00 -0.31
C TYR A 106 5.38 -4.25 -0.90
N GLY A 107 5.68 -3.66 -2.06
CA GLY A 107 7.02 -3.75 -2.65
C GLY A 107 8.11 -3.11 -1.78
N MET A 108 7.79 -2.04 -1.03
CA MET A 108 8.70 -1.46 -0.04
C MET A 108 9.07 -2.47 1.04
N ALA A 109 8.06 -3.21 1.55
CA ALA A 109 8.26 -4.23 2.57
C ALA A 109 9.06 -5.44 2.03
N LEU A 110 8.80 -5.87 0.80
CA LEU A 110 9.55 -6.98 0.18
C LEU A 110 11.03 -6.63 -0.01
N ALA A 111 11.31 -5.39 -0.43
CA ALA A 111 12.67 -4.89 -0.64
C ALA A 111 13.38 -4.46 0.66
N GLN A 112 12.68 -4.46 1.80
CA GLN A 112 13.17 -3.91 3.07
C GLN A 112 13.71 -2.47 2.90
N ALA A 113 12.92 -1.65 2.22
CA ALA A 113 13.32 -0.32 1.78
C ALA A 113 12.89 0.82 2.73
N GLN A 114 12.30 0.51 3.88
CA GLN A 114 11.79 1.51 4.85
C GLN A 114 12.87 2.49 5.32
N GLU A 115 14.11 2.04 5.54
CA GLU A 115 15.23 2.91 5.91
C GLU A 115 15.57 3.91 4.80
N LYS A 116 15.49 3.48 3.54
CA LYS A 116 15.74 4.34 2.38
C LYS A 116 14.63 5.35 2.15
N VAL A 117 13.40 4.98 2.48
CA VAL A 117 12.27 5.92 2.49
C VAL A 117 12.46 7.00 3.56
N LYS A 118 12.94 6.65 4.75
CA LYS A 118 13.31 7.62 5.79
C LYS A 118 14.46 8.53 5.34
N GLU A 119 15.50 7.96 4.74
CA GLU A 119 16.63 8.74 4.20
C GLU A 119 16.15 9.74 3.13
N LEU A 120 15.22 9.31 2.28
CA LEU A 120 14.61 10.16 1.25
C LEU A 120 13.77 11.28 1.86
N SER A 121 12.90 10.99 2.83
CA SER A 121 12.06 12.00 3.47
C SER A 121 12.92 13.04 4.18
N HIS A 122 13.92 12.60 4.94
CA HIS A 122 14.84 13.50 5.64
C HIS A 122 15.61 14.42 4.68
N CYS A 123 16.13 13.89 3.57
CA CYS A 123 16.85 14.69 2.59
C CYS A 123 15.97 15.76 1.92
N LEU A 124 14.69 15.46 1.72
CA LEU A 124 13.71 16.42 1.18
C LEU A 124 13.32 17.48 2.22
N GLU A 125 13.12 17.07 3.47
CA GLU A 125 12.83 17.97 4.60
C GLU A 125 13.99 18.94 4.90
N GLU A 126 15.24 18.47 4.84
CA GLU A 126 16.44 19.32 4.97
C GLU A 126 16.50 20.42 3.91
N LYS A 127 15.93 20.16 2.72
CA LYS A 127 15.81 21.14 1.63
C LYS A 127 14.59 22.07 1.79
N GLY A 128 13.81 21.91 2.86
CA GLY A 128 12.65 22.74 3.19
C GLY A 128 11.32 22.22 2.63
N ALA A 129 11.27 21.02 2.05
CA ALA A 129 10.03 20.42 1.57
C ALA A 129 9.23 19.82 2.74
N THR A 130 7.90 19.90 2.65
CA THR A 130 6.97 19.17 3.50
C THR A 130 6.73 17.79 2.90
N VAL A 131 7.11 16.74 3.63
CA VAL A 131 6.92 15.35 3.23
C VAL A 131 5.78 14.73 4.04
N ARG A 132 4.85 14.08 3.36
CA ARG A 132 3.70 13.40 3.97
C ARG A 132 3.55 12.00 3.41
N PHE A 133 3.15 11.05 4.23
CA PHE A 133 2.96 9.65 3.85
C PHE A 133 1.49 9.33 3.72
N ALA A 134 1.07 8.88 2.53
CA ALA A 134 -0.30 8.46 2.27
C ALA A 134 -0.42 6.94 2.44
N ILE A 135 -1.05 6.52 3.53
CA ILE A 135 -1.17 5.10 3.91
C ILE A 135 -2.53 4.55 3.52
N HIS A 136 -2.53 3.60 2.58
CA HIS A 136 -3.75 2.90 2.22
C HIS A 136 -4.10 1.86 3.30
N PRO A 137 -5.37 1.74 3.75
CA PRO A 137 -5.76 0.77 4.79
C PRO A 137 -5.46 -0.69 4.44
N VAL A 138 -5.41 -1.01 3.14
CA VAL A 138 -5.08 -2.36 2.63
C VAL A 138 -3.69 -2.43 1.98
N ALA A 139 -2.83 -1.44 2.19
CA ALA A 139 -1.43 -1.53 1.75
C ALA A 139 -0.69 -2.63 2.53
N GLY A 140 -0.08 -3.56 1.80
CA GLY A 140 0.74 -4.63 2.38
C GLY A 140 0.00 -5.97 2.50
N ARG A 141 0.29 -6.68 3.60
CA ARG A 141 -0.22 -8.03 3.91
C ARG A 141 -0.71 -8.16 5.34
N MET A 142 -0.89 -7.05 6.05
CA MET A 142 -1.44 -7.03 7.41
C MET A 142 -2.13 -5.68 7.62
N PRO A 143 -3.19 -5.58 8.43
CA PRO A 143 -3.70 -4.29 8.86
C PRO A 143 -2.60 -3.43 9.48
N GLY A 144 -2.47 -2.19 9.03
CA GLY A 144 -1.44 -1.28 9.54
C GLY A 144 0.00 -1.68 9.19
N HIS A 145 0.21 -2.58 8.21
CA HIS A 145 1.55 -3.08 7.85
C HIS A 145 2.52 -1.92 7.57
N MET A 146 2.10 -0.94 6.76
CA MET A 146 2.95 0.21 6.44
C MET A 146 3.21 1.10 7.64
N ASN A 147 2.21 1.33 8.51
CA ASN A 147 2.39 2.11 9.73
C ASN A 147 3.49 1.49 10.61
N VAL A 148 3.46 0.18 10.82
CA VAL A 148 4.47 -0.49 11.66
C VAL A 148 5.87 -0.35 11.06
N LEU A 149 6.04 -0.57 9.75
CA LEU A 149 7.36 -0.47 9.12
C LEU A 149 7.92 0.96 9.10
N LEU A 150 7.06 1.97 8.92
CA LEU A 150 7.50 3.37 8.96
C LEU A 150 7.82 3.81 10.39
N CYS A 151 7.06 3.35 11.37
CA CYS A 151 7.36 3.63 12.78
C CYS A 151 8.60 2.88 13.28
N GLU A 152 8.90 1.70 12.74
CA GLU A 152 10.16 0.98 13.01
C GLU A 152 11.39 1.80 12.63
N VAL A 153 11.28 2.63 11.59
CA VAL A 153 12.32 3.57 11.18
C VAL A 153 12.08 4.98 11.71
N ASP A 154 11.34 5.16 12.80
CA ASP A 154 11.09 6.44 13.47
C ASP A 154 10.47 7.55 12.60
N ILE A 155 9.65 7.21 11.61
CA ILE A 155 8.82 8.23 10.94
C ILE A 155 7.66 8.58 11.88
N PRO A 156 7.49 9.86 12.25
CA PRO A 156 6.50 10.25 13.23
C PRO A 156 5.07 10.16 12.67
N TYR A 157 4.13 9.81 13.55
CA TYR A 157 2.73 9.51 13.17
C TYR A 157 1.97 10.69 12.58
N ASP A 158 2.38 11.93 12.89
CA ASP A 158 1.81 13.16 12.35
C ASP A 158 2.08 13.35 10.85
N GLN A 159 3.09 12.65 10.33
CA GLN A 159 3.37 12.59 8.89
C GLN A 159 2.58 11.48 8.19
N LEU A 160 1.92 10.57 8.93
CA LEU A 160 1.17 9.44 8.37
C LEU A 160 -0.31 9.81 8.22
N TYR A 161 -0.77 9.92 6.99
CA TYR A 161 -2.15 10.27 6.67
C TYR A 161 -2.90 9.08 6.07
N GLU A 162 -4.13 8.89 6.51
CA GLU A 162 -5.05 7.91 5.94
C GLU A 162 -5.69 8.42 4.65
N LEU A 163 -6.30 7.50 3.89
CA LEU A 163 -6.89 7.78 2.58
C LEU A 163 -7.83 9.00 2.58
N GLU A 164 -8.79 9.05 3.49
CA GLU A 164 -9.81 10.11 3.53
C GLU A 164 -9.21 11.48 3.86
N ALA A 165 -8.09 11.53 4.57
CA ALA A 165 -7.46 12.77 5.02
C ALA A 165 -6.55 13.42 3.98
N ILE A 166 -5.97 12.62 3.06
CA ILE A 166 -4.95 13.10 2.10
C ILE A 166 -5.41 13.10 0.64
N ASN A 167 -6.54 12.47 0.31
CA ASN A 167 -6.90 12.24 -1.09
C ASN A 167 -7.15 13.52 -1.89
N ASP A 168 -7.69 14.56 -1.26
CA ASP A 168 -7.95 15.86 -1.90
C ASP A 168 -6.66 16.65 -2.15
N ASP A 169 -5.59 16.34 -1.41
CA ASP A 169 -4.34 17.08 -1.46
C ASP A 169 -3.45 16.68 -2.65
N PHE A 170 -3.71 15.54 -3.30
CA PHE A 170 -2.93 15.09 -4.46
C PHE A 170 -2.96 16.09 -5.62
N ALA A 171 -4.05 16.84 -5.80
CA ALA A 171 -4.13 17.88 -6.83
C ALA A 171 -3.31 19.13 -6.48
N SER A 172 -3.03 19.35 -5.19
CA SER A 172 -2.31 20.52 -4.66
C SER A 172 -0.85 20.24 -4.33
N CYS A 173 -0.41 18.98 -4.42
CA CYS A 173 0.97 18.60 -4.18
C CYS A 173 1.86 18.88 -5.40
N ASP A 174 3.16 19.00 -5.19
CA ASP A 174 4.13 19.25 -6.25
C ASP A 174 4.63 17.96 -6.90
N ALA A 175 4.76 16.91 -6.09
CA ALA A 175 5.21 15.60 -6.54
C ALA A 175 4.69 14.45 -5.67
N VAL A 176 4.47 13.29 -6.30
CA VAL A 176 4.16 12.04 -5.62
C VAL A 176 5.27 11.03 -5.87
N VAL A 177 5.72 10.36 -4.80
CA VAL A 177 6.68 9.25 -4.89
C VAL A 177 5.99 7.97 -4.44
N VAL A 178 5.82 7.04 -5.37
CA VAL A 178 5.20 5.73 -5.14
C VAL A 178 6.29 4.70 -4.92
N VAL A 179 6.26 3.98 -3.79
CA VAL A 179 7.26 2.97 -3.44
C VAL A 179 6.61 1.61 -3.28
N GLY A 180 6.67 0.78 -4.31
CA GLY A 180 6.17 -0.61 -4.25
C GLY A 180 4.65 -0.73 -4.13
N ALA A 181 3.89 0.23 -4.65
CA ALA A 181 2.43 0.22 -4.65
C ALA A 181 1.88 0.16 -6.08
N ASN A 182 0.77 -0.56 -6.29
CA ASN A 182 0.13 -0.70 -7.60
C ASN A 182 -1.40 -0.60 -7.50
N ASP A 183 -2.07 -1.59 -6.89
CA ASP A 183 -3.55 -1.63 -6.88
C ASP A 183 -4.17 -0.46 -6.11
N VAL A 184 -3.54 0.01 -5.03
CA VAL A 184 -4.04 1.08 -4.13
C VAL A 184 -4.06 2.48 -4.77
N LEU A 185 -3.47 2.62 -5.95
CA LEU A 185 -3.41 3.85 -6.73
C LEU A 185 -3.90 3.62 -8.17
N ASN A 186 -4.48 2.46 -8.47
CA ASN A 186 -4.93 2.11 -9.81
C ASN A 186 -6.24 2.84 -10.14
N PRO A 187 -6.24 3.80 -11.10
CA PRO A 187 -7.44 4.57 -11.45
C PRO A 187 -8.54 3.71 -12.07
N ALA A 188 -8.22 2.51 -12.56
CA ALA A 188 -9.20 1.56 -13.09
C ALA A 188 -10.23 1.14 -12.03
N ALA A 189 -9.95 1.30 -10.74
CA ALA A 189 -10.93 1.10 -9.67
C ALA A 189 -12.19 1.99 -9.84
N ASN A 190 -12.07 3.16 -10.44
CA ASN A 190 -13.18 4.10 -10.62
C ASN A 190 -13.93 3.91 -11.96
N THR A 191 -13.29 3.31 -12.97
CA THR A 191 -13.79 3.30 -14.36
C THR A 191 -14.03 1.92 -14.93
N ALA A 192 -13.28 0.90 -14.48
CA ALA A 192 -13.31 -0.44 -15.07
C ALA A 192 -14.34 -1.34 -14.38
N GLU A 193 -15.61 -1.19 -14.79
CA GLU A 193 -16.71 -2.03 -14.32
C GLU A 193 -16.42 -3.52 -14.52
N GLY A 194 -16.80 -4.35 -13.54
CA GLY A 194 -16.62 -5.80 -13.59
C GLY A 194 -15.22 -6.30 -13.26
N THR A 195 -14.27 -5.42 -12.95
CA THR A 195 -12.95 -5.80 -12.42
C THR A 195 -12.97 -6.03 -10.90
N PRO A 196 -12.06 -6.85 -10.34
CA PRO A 196 -12.00 -7.10 -8.89
C PRO A 196 -11.75 -5.87 -8.01
N ILE A 197 -11.25 -4.78 -8.60
CA ILE A 197 -10.93 -3.51 -7.92
C ILE A 197 -11.99 -2.44 -8.14
N TYR A 198 -13.04 -2.73 -8.92
CA TYR A 198 -14.07 -1.74 -9.20
C TYR A 198 -14.77 -1.29 -7.91
N GLY A 199 -14.83 0.01 -7.68
CA GLY A 199 -15.36 0.65 -6.47
C GLY A 199 -14.48 0.57 -5.23
N MET A 200 -13.26 0.04 -5.34
CA MET A 200 -12.26 0.14 -4.27
C MET A 200 -11.84 1.62 -4.11
N PRO A 201 -11.87 2.19 -2.89
CA PRO A 201 -11.27 3.50 -2.67
C PRO A 201 -9.78 3.40 -3.01
N VAL A 202 -9.28 4.31 -3.84
CA VAL A 202 -7.87 4.37 -4.26
C VAL A 202 -7.36 5.80 -4.12
N PHE A 203 -6.05 5.94 -3.97
CA PHE A 203 -5.41 7.25 -4.01
C PHE A 203 -5.53 7.87 -5.40
N ASN A 204 -5.94 9.14 -5.44
CA ASN A 204 -6.02 9.92 -6.68
C ASN A 204 -4.65 10.46 -7.11
N ALA A 205 -3.63 9.60 -7.11
CA ALA A 205 -2.26 9.97 -7.45
C ALA A 205 -2.14 10.54 -8.88
N MET A 206 -3.03 10.14 -9.79
CA MET A 206 -3.09 10.64 -11.18
C MET A 206 -3.33 12.15 -11.27
N ALA A 207 -3.93 12.77 -10.25
CA ALA A 207 -4.15 14.21 -10.23
C ALA A 207 -2.87 15.02 -9.95
N ALA A 208 -1.80 14.37 -9.49
CA ALA A 208 -0.57 15.05 -9.13
C ALA A 208 0.20 15.54 -10.38
N PRO A 209 0.82 16.74 -10.32
CA PRO A 209 1.57 17.31 -11.44
C PRO A 209 2.76 16.44 -11.88
N LYS A 210 3.35 15.69 -10.95
CA LYS A 210 4.53 14.85 -11.19
C LYS A 210 4.48 13.60 -10.32
N ILE A 211 4.76 12.44 -10.91
CA ILE A 211 4.68 11.14 -10.24
C ILE A 211 5.95 10.35 -10.53
N VAL A 212 6.61 9.85 -9.48
CA VAL A 212 7.74 8.92 -9.57
C VAL A 212 7.27 7.59 -9.02
N ILE A 213 7.45 6.51 -9.77
CA ILE A 213 7.01 5.17 -9.37
C ILE A 213 8.21 4.24 -9.32
N CYS A 214 8.54 3.77 -8.12
CA CYS A 214 9.60 2.80 -7.83
C CYS A 214 8.98 1.41 -7.63
N ASN A 215 8.82 0.68 -8.73
CA ASN A 215 8.22 -0.66 -8.73
C ASN A 215 9.09 -1.65 -9.51
N TYR A 216 9.02 -2.93 -9.15
CA TYR A 216 9.85 -3.97 -9.77
C TYR A 216 9.62 -4.14 -11.28
N ASP A 217 8.36 -4.15 -11.70
CA ASP A 217 7.97 -4.24 -13.10
C ASP A 217 6.66 -3.48 -13.34
N THR A 218 6.20 -3.49 -14.58
CA THR A 218 4.91 -2.92 -15.00
C THR A 218 3.78 -3.93 -14.93
N LYS A 219 3.99 -5.11 -14.33
CA LYS A 219 2.96 -6.14 -14.31
C LYS A 219 1.83 -5.75 -13.34
N PRO A 220 0.62 -6.27 -13.56
CA PRO A 220 -0.49 -6.11 -12.64
C PRO A 220 -0.14 -6.51 -11.20
N GLY A 221 -0.74 -5.81 -10.24
CA GLY A 221 -0.64 -6.14 -8.83
C GLY A 221 -1.43 -7.39 -8.46
N TYR A 222 -1.93 -7.42 -7.22
CA TYR A 222 -2.71 -8.55 -6.73
C TYR A 222 -4.02 -8.73 -7.50
N ALA A 223 -4.66 -7.62 -7.86
CA ALA A 223 -5.92 -7.62 -8.58
C ALA A 223 -5.85 -8.24 -9.99
N GLY A 224 -4.64 -8.39 -10.56
CA GLY A 224 -4.47 -8.86 -11.94
C GLY A 224 -4.99 -7.86 -12.98
N VAL A 225 -5.21 -6.60 -12.60
CA VAL A 225 -5.65 -5.52 -13.50
C VAL A 225 -4.47 -4.63 -13.85
N GLU A 226 -4.30 -4.32 -15.12
CA GLU A 226 -3.28 -3.38 -15.59
C GLU A 226 -3.51 -1.98 -15.00
N ASN A 227 -2.42 -1.24 -14.79
CA ASN A 227 -2.49 0.09 -14.21
C ASN A 227 -2.33 1.16 -15.32
N PRO A 228 -3.37 1.96 -15.60
CA PRO A 228 -3.29 3.07 -16.56
C PRO A 228 -2.13 4.04 -16.30
N LEU A 229 -1.66 4.18 -15.05
CA LEU A 229 -0.53 5.06 -14.72
C LEU A 229 0.78 4.62 -15.37
N TYR A 230 0.91 3.35 -15.78
CA TYR A 230 2.14 2.85 -16.42
C TYR A 230 2.15 3.07 -17.94
N GLN A 231 1.07 3.57 -18.52
CA GLN A 231 0.91 3.70 -19.98
C GLN A 231 1.63 4.93 -20.57
N GLY A 232 2.74 5.36 -19.97
CA GLY A 232 3.62 6.39 -20.53
C GLY A 232 3.05 7.81 -20.47
N LEU A 233 2.34 8.15 -19.40
CA LEU A 233 1.89 9.52 -19.14
C LEU A 233 3.10 10.46 -19.02
N PRO A 234 3.06 11.67 -19.60
CA PRO A 234 4.23 12.56 -19.68
C PRO A 234 4.74 13.05 -18.31
N HIS A 235 3.90 12.99 -17.28
CA HIS A 235 4.23 13.40 -15.91
C HIS A 235 4.59 12.23 -14.98
N VAL A 236 4.66 11.00 -15.51
CA VAL A 236 4.99 9.78 -14.75
C VAL A 236 6.38 9.29 -15.14
N ARG A 237 7.27 9.15 -14.15
CA ARG A 237 8.57 8.49 -14.30
C ARG A 237 8.52 7.11 -13.65
N LEU A 238 8.82 6.08 -14.42
CA LEU A 238 8.92 4.70 -13.92
C LEU A 238 10.39 4.37 -13.64
N LEU A 239 10.70 4.04 -12.40
CA LEU A 239 11.97 3.44 -11.98
C LEU A 239 11.71 1.96 -11.73
N LEU A 240 12.13 1.14 -12.70
CA LEU A 240 11.91 -0.29 -12.69
C LEU A 240 13.07 -1.01 -12.01
N GLY A 241 12.76 -1.91 -11.09
CA GLY A 241 13.76 -2.70 -10.36
C GLY A 241 13.43 -2.83 -8.89
N ASP A 242 14.39 -3.32 -8.10
CA ASP A 242 14.21 -3.38 -6.65
C ASP A 242 13.91 -1.97 -6.10
N ALA A 243 12.96 -1.88 -5.16
CA ALA A 243 12.53 -0.59 -4.63
C ALA A 243 13.67 0.10 -3.86
N LYS A 244 14.55 -0.68 -3.21
CA LYS A 244 15.73 -0.17 -2.51
C LYS A 244 16.72 0.47 -3.48
N ASP A 245 17.04 -0.24 -4.56
CA ASP A 245 17.95 0.26 -5.61
C ASP A 245 17.39 1.51 -6.29
N SER A 246 16.08 1.51 -6.56
CA SER A 246 15.38 2.64 -7.18
C SER A 246 15.41 3.89 -6.30
N LEU A 247 15.27 3.71 -4.97
CA LEU A 247 15.40 4.79 -4.00
C LEU A 247 16.85 5.27 -3.87
N ASP A 248 17.83 4.38 -3.92
CA ASP A 248 19.25 4.76 -3.91
C ASP A 248 19.62 5.63 -5.11
N ILE A 249 19.09 5.32 -6.30
CA ILE A 249 19.24 6.17 -7.49
C ILE A 249 18.63 7.56 -7.24
N LEU A 250 17.41 7.63 -6.69
CA LEU A 250 16.77 8.91 -6.37
C LEU A 250 17.55 9.72 -5.33
N LEU A 251 18.09 9.06 -4.31
CA LEU A 251 18.90 9.69 -3.27
C LEU A 251 20.20 10.25 -3.82
N GLN A 252 20.88 9.52 -4.71
CA GLN A 252 22.07 10.01 -5.40
C GLN A 252 21.74 11.24 -6.25
N GLU A 253 20.67 11.17 -7.05
CA GLU A 253 20.20 12.30 -7.87
C GLU A 253 19.85 13.54 -7.01
N LEU A 254 19.40 13.37 -5.76
CA LEU A 254 19.10 14.48 -4.83
C LEU A 254 20.34 15.08 -4.14
N LYS A 255 21.43 14.31 -4.02
CA LYS A 255 22.68 14.71 -3.35
C LYS A 255 23.74 15.28 -4.30
N GLU A 256 23.80 14.81 -5.54
CA GLU A 256 24.90 15.15 -6.48
C GLU A 256 24.76 16.53 -7.14
N ASN A 257 23.55 17.08 -7.22
CA ASN A 257 23.30 18.45 -7.67
C ASN A 257 22.80 19.35 -6.52
#